data_AF-A0A5Z0FAS1-F1
#
_entry.id   AF-A0A5Z0FAS1-F1
#
_cell.length_a   1.000
_cell.length_b   1.000
_cell.length_c   1.000
_cell.angle_alpha   90.00
_cell.angle_beta   90.00
_cell.angle_gamma   90.00
#
_symmetry.space_group_name_H-M   'P 1'
#
loop_
_entity.id
_entity.type
_entity.pdbx_description
1 polymer ?
#
loop_
_entity_poly.entity_id
_entity_poly.type
_entity_poly.pdbx_seq_one_letter_code
_entity_poly.pdbx_strand_id
1 'polypeptide(L)'
;HATLTPEIKTYEETNRHAKARSASRSTNSNNKTTISSLQNSTQTVSNTGNTLVIESGGTITISNGGQQAVNFQPNSSTSTFLNKGTLIGGNNTASVQLGADGNNGVNIETFDNQGIIGNGSSKFGVTVWGGGIKITLNL
;
A
#
# COMPACT_ATOMS: atom_id res chain seq x y z
N HIS A 1 65.66 -9.59 -34.06
CA HIS A 1 65.81 -9.49 -32.60
C HIS A 1 65.30 -8.11 -32.21
N ALA A 2 64.11 -8.03 -31.61
CA ALA A 2 63.47 -6.76 -31.24
C ALA A 2 63.35 -6.72 -29.71
N THR A 3 63.96 -5.71 -29.10
CA THR A 3 64.03 -5.52 -27.64
C THR A 3 62.86 -4.65 -27.20
N LEU A 4 62.04 -5.16 -26.28
CA LEU A 4 60.96 -4.43 -25.61
C LEU A 4 61.47 -3.83 -24.30
N THR A 5 61.35 -2.51 -24.15
CA THR A 5 61.42 -1.82 -22.86
C THR A 5 60.04 -1.27 -22.50
N PRO A 6 59.40 -1.73 -21.42
CA PRO A 6 58.20 -1.09 -20.90
C PRO A 6 58.61 -0.01 -19.87
N GLU A 7 58.41 1.27 -20.18
CA GLU A 7 58.30 2.29 -19.14
C GLU A 7 56.84 2.40 -18.71
N ILE A 8 56.53 1.80 -17.56
CA ILE A 8 55.24 1.99 -16.89
C ILE A 8 55.33 3.30 -16.09
N LYS A 9 54.67 4.36 -16.56
CA LYS A 9 54.37 5.55 -15.76
C LYS A 9 52.98 5.41 -15.18
N THR A 10 52.88 5.21 -13.87
CA THR A 10 51.60 5.27 -13.18
C THR A 10 51.59 6.48 -12.25
N TYR A 11 50.54 7.28 -12.43
CA TYR A 11 50.34 8.60 -11.87
C TYR A 11 49.98 8.54 -10.38
N GLU A 12 50.45 9.54 -9.62
CA GLU A 12 50.08 9.82 -8.24
C GLU A 12 48.55 10.01 -8.10
N GLU A 13 47.87 9.05 -7.46
CA GLU A 13 46.44 9.12 -7.20
C GLU A 13 46.18 10.11 -6.04
N THR A 14 45.93 11.37 -6.41
CA THR A 14 45.54 12.41 -5.45
C THR A 14 44.12 12.16 -4.95
N ASN A 15 44.06 11.50 -3.80
CA ASN A 15 43.06 11.62 -2.73
C ASN A 15 41.88 12.58 -3.01
N ARG A 16 40.71 12.00 -3.31
CA ARG A 16 39.41 12.68 -3.11
C ARG A 16 38.40 11.71 -2.51
N HIS A 17 38.56 11.41 -1.21
CA HIS A 17 37.43 11.04 -0.36
C HIS A 17 36.48 12.25 -0.21
N ALA A 18 35.79 12.60 -1.28
CA ALA A 18 34.60 13.42 -1.21
C ALA A 18 33.49 12.52 -0.63
N LYS A 19 33.18 12.72 0.67
CA LYS A 19 31.97 12.18 1.29
C LYS A 19 30.78 12.53 0.39
N ALA A 20 30.28 11.57 -0.38
CA ALA A 20 29.02 11.69 -1.06
C ALA A 20 27.95 11.79 0.04
N ARG A 21 27.59 13.02 0.42
CA ARG A 21 26.33 13.26 1.11
C ARG A 21 25.26 12.88 0.11
N SER A 22 24.77 11.64 0.19
CA SER A 22 23.46 11.30 -0.37
C SER A 22 22.47 12.21 0.34
N ALA A 23 22.19 13.36 -0.27
CA ALA A 23 20.96 14.05 -0.02
C ALA A 23 19.88 13.09 -0.51
N SER A 24 19.36 12.27 0.42
CA SER A 24 18.07 11.64 0.24
C SER A 24 17.07 12.80 0.10
N ARG A 25 16.94 13.29 -1.13
CA ARG A 25 15.77 14.01 -1.56
C ARG A 25 14.67 12.96 -1.43
N SER A 26 13.96 12.99 -0.30
CA SER A 26 12.65 12.37 -0.18
C SER A 26 11.73 13.11 -1.16
N THR A 27 11.84 12.74 -2.43
CA THR A 27 10.72 12.83 -3.35
C THR A 27 9.63 12.03 -2.70
N ASN A 28 8.52 12.68 -2.36
CA ASN A 28 7.30 12.06 -1.86
C ASN A 28 6.90 10.95 -2.86
N SER A 29 7.39 9.74 -2.64
CA SER A 29 7.09 8.58 -3.45
C SER A 29 5.67 8.21 -3.09
N ASN A 30 4.70 8.64 -3.91
CA ASN A 30 3.31 8.25 -3.77
C ASN A 30 3.26 6.72 -3.61
N ASN A 31 2.74 6.26 -2.46
CA ASN A 31 2.67 4.84 -2.12
C ASN A 31 1.55 4.18 -2.94
N LYS A 32 1.81 3.95 -4.23
CA LYS A 32 0.85 3.34 -5.16
C LYS A 32 0.98 1.82 -5.12
N THR A 33 -0.08 1.17 -4.65
CA THR A 33 -0.24 -0.28 -4.68
C THR A 33 -1.30 -0.65 -5.72
N THR A 34 -1.00 -1.63 -6.57
CA THR A 34 -1.96 -2.17 -7.55
C THR A 34 -2.01 -3.68 -7.44
N ILE A 35 -3.21 -4.23 -7.29
CA ILE A 35 -3.46 -5.68 -7.20
C ILE A 35 -4.25 -6.10 -8.42
N SER A 36 -3.65 -6.93 -9.26
CA SER A 36 -4.21 -7.40 -10.54
C SER A 36 -4.42 -8.91 -10.60
N SER A 37 -4.09 -9.62 -9.52
CA SER A 37 -4.20 -11.07 -9.39
C SER A 37 -4.62 -11.48 -7.98
N LEU A 38 -4.77 -12.79 -7.75
CA LEU A 38 -5.14 -13.34 -6.45
C LEU A 38 -4.04 -13.13 -5.40
N GLN A 39 -4.43 -12.64 -4.24
CA GLN A 39 -3.67 -12.53 -3.01
C GLN A 39 -4.42 -13.24 -1.87
N ASN A 40 -3.66 -13.79 -0.93
CA ASN A 40 -4.18 -14.50 0.25
C ASN A 40 -3.71 -13.88 1.57
N SER A 41 -3.22 -12.63 1.50
CA SER A 41 -2.76 -11.87 2.66
C SER A 41 -3.42 -10.50 2.71
N THR A 42 -3.55 -9.97 3.92
CA THR A 42 -4.16 -8.66 4.16
C THR A 42 -3.33 -7.56 3.49
N GLN A 43 -3.99 -6.69 2.72
CA GLN A 43 -3.37 -5.44 2.29
C GLN A 43 -3.51 -4.40 3.39
N THR A 44 -2.41 -4.14 4.10
CA THR A 44 -2.36 -3.06 5.08
C THR A 44 -2.03 -1.74 4.39
N VAL A 45 -2.79 -0.69 4.68
CA VAL A 45 -2.50 0.68 4.26
C VAL A 45 -2.16 1.50 5.50
N SER A 46 -0.94 2.02 5.54
CA SER A 46 -0.41 2.83 6.63
C SER A 46 0.19 4.13 6.09
N ASN A 47 0.45 5.09 6.97
CA ASN A 47 1.02 6.40 6.61
C ASN A 47 0.11 7.21 5.65
N THR A 48 0.65 8.26 5.05
CA THR A 48 -0.09 9.21 4.22
C THR A 48 0.29 9.10 2.74
N GLY A 49 -0.57 9.63 1.87
CA GLY A 49 -0.30 9.72 0.43
C GLY A 49 -0.40 8.39 -0.34
N ASN A 50 -1.24 7.47 0.13
CA ASN A 50 -1.42 6.17 -0.51
C ASN A 50 -2.37 6.24 -1.71
N THR A 51 -2.15 5.36 -2.69
CA THR A 51 -3.12 5.03 -3.73
C THR A 51 -3.24 3.52 -3.82
N LEU A 52 -4.42 2.96 -3.59
CA LEU A 52 -4.67 1.52 -3.68
C LEU A 52 -5.67 1.24 -4.80
N VAL A 53 -5.25 0.45 -5.78
CA VAL A 53 -6.08 0.04 -6.92
C VAL A 53 -6.17 -1.48 -6.95
N ILE A 54 -7.40 -2.01 -6.94
CA ILE A 54 -7.68 -3.42 -7.21
C ILE A 54 -8.28 -3.48 -8.61
N GLU A 55 -7.56 -4.06 -9.55
CA GLU A 55 -8.04 -4.22 -10.92
C GLU A 55 -9.14 -5.29 -11.00
N SER A 56 -9.81 -5.42 -12.15
CA SER A 56 -10.93 -6.37 -12.31
C SER A 56 -10.53 -7.83 -12.08
N GLY A 57 -9.30 -8.22 -12.43
CA GLY A 57 -8.74 -9.54 -12.11
C GLY A 57 -8.11 -9.63 -10.71
N GLY A 58 -7.98 -8.50 -10.01
CA GLY A 58 -7.44 -8.43 -8.67
C GLY A 58 -8.38 -9.07 -7.65
N THR A 59 -7.85 -9.97 -6.84
CA THR A 59 -8.62 -10.61 -5.77
C THR A 59 -7.79 -10.65 -4.51
N ILE A 60 -8.36 -10.27 -3.37
CA ILE A 60 -7.80 -10.57 -2.05
C ILE A 60 -8.82 -11.41 -1.31
N THR A 61 -8.45 -12.63 -0.94
CA THR A 61 -9.31 -13.54 -0.18
C THR A 61 -8.56 -14.06 1.03
N ILE A 62 -9.12 -13.79 2.20
CA ILE A 62 -8.55 -14.22 3.48
C ILE A 62 -9.41 -15.36 4.03
N SER A 63 -8.80 -16.53 4.22
CA SER A 63 -9.46 -17.69 4.83
C SER A 63 -9.37 -17.70 6.35
N ASN A 64 -8.35 -17.04 6.91
CA ASN A 64 -8.12 -16.98 8.35
C ASN A 64 -9.12 -16.03 9.03
N GLY A 65 -9.73 -16.45 10.13
CA GLY A 65 -10.65 -15.61 10.91
C GLY A 65 -9.98 -14.33 11.43
N GLY A 66 -10.76 -13.25 11.54
CA GLY A 66 -10.32 -12.00 12.17
C GLY A 66 -9.45 -11.06 11.31
N GLN A 67 -9.08 -11.46 10.09
CA GLN A 67 -8.25 -10.65 9.18
C GLN A 67 -9.02 -10.09 7.99
N GLN A 68 -8.80 -8.82 7.67
CA GLN A 68 -9.48 -8.12 6.58
C GLN A 68 -8.77 -8.37 5.25
N ALA A 69 -9.48 -8.24 4.12
CA ALA A 69 -8.81 -8.20 2.83
C ALA A 69 -7.99 -6.90 2.68
N VAL A 70 -8.55 -5.77 3.11
CA VAL A 70 -7.84 -4.48 3.16
C VAL A 70 -8.03 -3.83 4.53
N ASN A 71 -6.94 -3.40 5.15
CA ASN A 71 -6.94 -2.78 6.47
C ASN A 71 -6.24 -1.43 6.45
N PHE A 72 -7.02 -0.35 6.46
CA PHE A 72 -6.49 1.01 6.58
C PHE A 72 -6.26 1.34 8.06
N GLN A 73 -5.00 1.45 8.44
CA GLN A 73 -4.61 1.71 9.83
C GLN A 73 -5.04 3.11 10.28
N PRO A 74 -5.32 3.32 11.58
CA PRO A 74 -5.63 4.65 12.13
C PRO A 74 -4.64 5.73 11.69
N ASN A 75 -5.15 6.95 11.45
CA ASN A 75 -4.36 8.11 10.99
C ASN A 75 -3.69 7.94 9.61
N SER A 76 -3.99 6.88 8.87
CA SER A 76 -3.56 6.78 7.47
C SER A 76 -4.33 7.76 6.57
N SER A 77 -3.70 8.15 5.47
CA SER A 77 -4.38 8.88 4.40
C SER A 77 -4.16 8.24 3.04
N THR A 78 -5.23 8.18 2.25
CA THR A 78 -5.27 7.60 0.91
C THR A 78 -5.97 8.57 -0.03
N SER A 79 -5.29 8.99 -1.10
CA SER A 79 -5.90 9.83 -2.12
C SER A 79 -6.96 9.05 -2.91
N THR A 80 -6.69 7.78 -3.20
CA THR A 80 -7.62 6.94 -3.96
C THR A 80 -7.58 5.50 -3.50
N PHE A 81 -8.74 4.98 -3.11
CA PHE A 81 -9.03 3.56 -3.02
C PHE A 81 -10.06 3.21 -4.10
N LEU A 82 -9.60 2.47 -5.12
CA LEU A 82 -10.42 2.03 -6.24
C LEU A 82 -10.48 0.51 -6.25
N ASN A 83 -11.67 -0.07 -6.02
CA ASN A 83 -11.89 -1.51 -6.14
C ASN A 83 -12.72 -1.85 -7.36
N LYS A 84 -12.13 -2.53 -8.34
CA LYS A 84 -12.83 -3.14 -9.48
C LYS A 84 -12.86 -4.68 -9.40
N GLY A 85 -12.16 -5.25 -8.44
CA GLY A 85 -11.99 -6.69 -8.27
C GLY A 85 -12.83 -7.25 -7.13
N THR A 86 -12.27 -8.22 -6.40
CA THR A 86 -12.97 -8.93 -5.31
C THR A 86 -12.17 -8.87 -4.02
N LEU A 87 -12.80 -8.37 -2.95
CA LEU A 87 -12.20 -8.25 -1.61
C LEU A 87 -13.03 -9.03 -0.60
N ILE A 88 -12.49 -10.15 -0.12
CA ILE A 88 -13.16 -11.07 0.81
C ILE A 88 -12.29 -11.25 2.06
N GLY A 89 -12.73 -10.66 3.16
CA GLY A 89 -12.10 -10.85 4.48
C GLY A 89 -12.44 -12.20 5.10
N GLY A 90 -11.72 -12.51 6.17
CA GLY A 90 -11.92 -13.71 6.97
C GLY A 90 -13.23 -13.72 7.74
N ASN A 91 -13.52 -14.86 8.37
CA ASN A 91 -14.69 -15.02 9.21
C ASN A 91 -14.69 -14.04 10.40
N ASN A 92 -15.88 -13.58 10.79
CA ASN A 92 -16.14 -12.70 11.93
C ASN A 92 -15.47 -11.31 11.91
N THR A 93 -14.99 -10.86 10.75
CA THR A 93 -14.42 -9.51 10.56
C THR A 93 -14.99 -8.82 9.32
N ALA A 94 -14.58 -7.59 9.04
CA ALA A 94 -14.92 -6.88 7.81
C ALA A 94 -14.02 -7.31 6.64
N SER A 95 -14.51 -7.20 5.41
CA SER A 95 -13.63 -7.34 4.23
C SER A 95 -12.72 -6.13 4.05
N VAL A 96 -13.25 -4.92 4.24
CA VAL A 96 -12.47 -3.68 4.26
C VAL A 96 -12.69 -2.97 5.58
N GLN A 97 -11.62 -2.60 6.26
CA GLN A 97 -11.66 -1.83 7.50
C GLN A 97 -11.01 -0.47 7.33
N LEU A 98 -11.75 0.57 7.68
CA LEU A 98 -11.32 1.96 7.66
C LEU A 98 -11.12 2.45 9.10
N GLY A 99 -9.87 2.48 9.56
CA GLY A 99 -9.52 2.81 10.95
C GLY A 99 -9.59 1.61 11.87
N ALA A 100 -9.66 1.82 13.18
CA ALA A 100 -9.83 0.74 14.16
C ALA A 100 -10.77 1.14 15.29
N ASP A 101 -11.42 0.15 15.91
CA ASP A 101 -12.31 0.36 17.04
C ASP A 101 -11.59 1.09 18.19
N GLY A 102 -12.27 2.04 18.83
CA GLY A 102 -11.73 2.90 19.87
C GLY A 102 -10.57 3.82 19.46
N ASN A 103 -10.20 3.87 18.18
CA ASN A 103 -9.06 4.65 17.67
C ASN A 103 -9.50 5.73 16.66
N ASN A 104 -8.53 6.52 16.21
CA ASN A 104 -8.75 7.51 15.15
C ASN A 104 -9.17 6.81 13.84
N GLY A 105 -9.98 7.54 13.06
CA GLY A 105 -10.37 7.12 11.71
C GLY A 105 -9.25 7.26 10.69
N VAL A 106 -9.63 7.25 9.42
CA VAL A 106 -8.73 7.42 8.27
C VAL A 106 -9.23 8.54 7.37
N ASN A 107 -8.32 9.16 6.61
CA ASN A 107 -8.69 10.10 5.57
C ASN A 107 -8.62 9.43 4.20
N ILE A 108 -9.75 9.31 3.51
CA ILE A 108 -9.80 8.82 2.13
C ILE A 108 -10.49 9.88 1.28
N GLU A 109 -9.77 10.42 0.30
CA GLU A 109 -10.33 11.45 -0.58
C GLU A 109 -11.31 10.85 -1.59
N THR A 110 -10.93 9.73 -2.20
CA THR A 110 -11.78 8.97 -3.13
C THR A 110 -11.86 7.52 -2.69
N PHE A 111 -13.08 7.08 -2.38
CA PHE A 111 -13.44 5.67 -2.21
C PHE A 111 -14.40 5.31 -3.34
N ASP A 112 -13.96 4.50 -4.29
CA ASP A 112 -14.77 4.04 -5.41
C ASP A 112 -14.75 2.51 -5.47
N ASN A 113 -15.93 1.90 -5.29
CA ASN A 113 -16.11 0.47 -5.38
C ASN A 113 -17.03 0.13 -6.56
N GLN A 114 -16.43 -0.47 -7.59
CA GLN A 114 -17.09 -1.01 -8.78
C GLN A 114 -17.12 -2.55 -8.78
N GLY A 115 -16.39 -3.17 -7.85
CA GLY A 115 -16.31 -4.62 -7.67
C GLY A 115 -17.06 -5.14 -6.44
N ILE A 116 -16.63 -6.29 -5.94
CA ILE A 116 -17.23 -6.98 -4.79
C ILE A 116 -16.43 -6.68 -3.52
N ILE A 117 -17.14 -6.33 -2.44
CA ILE A 117 -16.61 -6.29 -1.08
C ILE A 117 -17.51 -7.15 -0.19
N GLY A 118 -16.96 -8.27 0.28
CA GLY A 118 -17.68 -9.27 1.06
C GLY A 118 -18.57 -10.18 0.21
N ASN A 119 -18.77 -11.41 0.67
CA ASN A 119 -19.63 -12.42 0.04
C ASN A 119 -20.38 -13.29 1.07
N GLY A 120 -20.53 -12.80 2.31
CA GLY A 120 -21.10 -13.55 3.43
C GLY A 120 -20.10 -14.41 4.21
N SER A 121 -18.85 -14.56 3.76
CA SER A 121 -17.79 -15.16 4.60
C SER A 121 -17.35 -14.21 5.72
N SER A 122 -17.23 -12.92 5.40
CA SER A 122 -16.99 -11.84 6.36
C SER A 122 -18.28 -11.48 7.10
N LYS A 123 -18.15 -10.96 8.32
CA LYS A 123 -19.28 -10.43 9.10
C LYS A 123 -19.86 -9.16 8.48
N PHE A 124 -18.99 -8.32 7.91
CA PHE A 124 -19.35 -7.08 7.24
C PHE A 124 -18.57 -6.91 5.94
N GLY A 125 -19.13 -6.19 4.96
CA GLY A 125 -18.38 -5.78 3.77
C GLY A 125 -17.34 -4.72 4.15
N VAL A 126 -17.81 -3.56 4.58
CA VAL A 126 -16.98 -2.44 5.02
C VAL A 126 -17.33 -2.05 6.46
N THR A 127 -16.32 -1.80 7.30
CA THR A 127 -16.51 -1.14 8.60
C THR A 127 -15.70 0.16 8.63
N VAL A 128 -16.31 1.23 9.16
CA VAL A 128 -15.71 2.56 9.30
C VAL A 128 -15.68 2.95 10.77
N TRP A 129 -14.51 3.32 11.26
CA TRP A 129 -14.28 3.74 12.64
C TRP A 129 -13.79 5.19 12.70
N GLY A 130 -14.09 5.90 13.79
CA GLY A 130 -13.74 7.30 14.00
C GLY A 130 -14.83 8.12 14.70
N GLY A 131 -14.45 9.26 15.27
CA GLY A 131 -15.39 10.20 15.87
C GLY A 131 -16.04 11.10 14.82
N GLY A 132 -17.34 11.38 14.97
CA GLY A 132 -18.04 12.36 14.12
C GLY A 132 -18.27 11.91 12.67
N ILE A 133 -18.36 10.60 12.43
CA ILE A 133 -18.58 10.02 11.10
C ILE A 133 -19.90 10.53 10.48
N LYS A 134 -19.84 11.00 9.24
CA LYS A 134 -21.01 11.21 8.37
C LYS A 134 -20.87 10.29 7.15
N ILE A 135 -21.87 9.43 6.93
CA ILE A 135 -21.95 8.54 5.79
C ILE A 135 -23.19 8.89 4.98
N THR A 136 -23.03 8.98 3.66
CA THR A 136 -24.12 9.05 2.70
C THR A 136 -24.13 7.76 1.89
N LEU A 137 -25.23 7.03 1.93
CA LEU A 137 -25.44 5.83 1.10
C LEU A 137 -26.50 6.18 0.05
N ASN A 138 -26.14 6.06 -1.22
CA ASN A 138 -27.08 6.11 -2.32
C ASN A 138 -27.43 4.65 -2.66
N LEU A 139 -28.61 4.20 -2.21
CA LEU A 139 -29.10 2.83 -2.36
C LEU A 139 -30.10 2.73 -3.51
#